data_AF-A0A355I9Q1-F1
#
_entry.id   AF-A0A355I9Q1-F1
#
_cell.length_a   1.000
_cell.length_b   1.000
_cell.length_c   1.000
_cell.angle_alpha   90.00
_cell.angle_beta   90.00
_cell.angle_gamma   90.00
#
_symmetry.space_group_name_H-M   'P 1'
#
loop_
_entity.id
_entity.type
_entity.pdbx_description
1 polymer ?
#
loop_
_entity_poly.entity_id
_entity_poly.type
_entity_poly.pdbx_seq_one_letter_code
_entity_poly.pdbx_strand_id
1 'polypeptide(L)'
;CFAKPGFKEWTPDGTAGVTDWANQIGAFPTRNFWTGYFEAHKNINGQALSNRIKVLDKGCFGCPIPCGKYSKVEMDGKSVNVEGPEYESIALLGGNLMLDSIEKVAYANYV
;
A
#
# COMPACT_ATOMS: atom_id res chain seq x y z
N CYS A 1 -1.58 -20.94 5.16
CA CYS A 1 -2.73 -20.02 4.98
C CYS A 1 -3.77 -20.69 4.10
N PHE A 2 -5.05 -20.65 4.50
CA PHE A 2 -6.16 -21.24 3.74
C PHE A 2 -6.23 -20.65 2.34
N ALA A 3 -6.55 -21.48 1.35
CA ALA A 3 -6.90 -21.00 0.01
C ALA A 3 -8.14 -20.10 0.11
N LYS A 4 -8.12 -18.94 -0.57
CA LYS A 4 -9.19 -17.92 -0.53
C LYS A 4 -9.84 -17.77 -1.92
N PRO A 5 -10.55 -18.81 -2.42
CA PRO A 5 -11.00 -18.86 -3.80
C PRO A 5 -11.95 -17.72 -4.21
N GLY A 6 -12.65 -17.11 -3.25
CA GLY A 6 -13.57 -15.98 -3.48
C GLY A 6 -12.94 -14.58 -3.48
N PHE A 7 -11.70 -14.41 -2.99
CA PHE A 7 -11.06 -13.10 -2.83
C PHE A 7 -9.64 -13.09 -3.41
N LYS A 8 -9.55 -13.38 -4.72
CA LYS A 8 -8.28 -13.54 -5.45
C LYS A 8 -7.44 -12.27 -5.51
N GLU A 9 -8.07 -11.10 -5.51
CA GLU A 9 -7.39 -9.79 -5.61
C GLU A 9 -7.40 -9.05 -4.26
N TRP A 10 -8.54 -9.06 -3.58
CA TRP A 10 -8.71 -8.31 -2.32
C TRP A 10 -7.78 -8.78 -1.20
N THR A 11 -7.55 -10.09 -1.07
CA THR A 11 -6.69 -10.55 0.02
C THR A 11 -5.20 -10.30 -0.23
N PRO A 12 -4.65 -10.60 -1.43
CA PRO A 12 -3.23 -10.36 -1.68
C PRO A 12 -2.78 -8.92 -1.54
N ASP A 13 -3.61 -7.96 -1.97
CA ASP A 13 -3.21 -6.55 -2.04
C ASP A 13 -3.97 -5.64 -1.06
N GLY A 14 -5.04 -6.14 -0.42
CA GLY A 14 -5.84 -5.32 0.48
C GLY A 14 -6.42 -4.10 -0.24
N THR A 15 -6.55 -2.98 0.48
CA THR A 15 -6.97 -1.74 -0.15
C THR A 15 -5.89 -1.16 -1.08
N ALA A 16 -4.60 -1.46 -0.85
CA ALA A 16 -3.50 -0.93 -1.66
C ALA A 16 -3.62 -1.25 -3.16
N GLY A 17 -4.36 -2.31 -3.54
CA GLY A 17 -4.71 -2.61 -4.93
C GLY A 17 -5.54 -1.51 -5.64
N VAL A 18 -6.24 -0.67 -4.89
CA VAL A 18 -7.02 0.46 -5.43
C VAL A 18 -6.13 1.54 -6.06
N THR A 19 -4.85 1.59 -5.71
CA THR A 19 -3.87 2.58 -6.22
C THR A 19 -3.84 2.63 -7.75
N ASP A 20 -3.79 1.48 -8.41
CA ASP A 20 -3.71 1.42 -9.88
C ASP A 20 -5.02 1.90 -10.52
N TRP A 21 -6.16 1.46 -9.98
CA TRP A 21 -7.48 1.88 -10.46
C TRP A 21 -7.68 3.38 -10.30
N ALA A 22 -7.40 3.93 -9.12
CA ALA A 22 -7.52 5.36 -8.84
C ALA A 22 -6.65 6.20 -9.80
N ASN A 23 -5.43 5.72 -10.08
CA ASN A 23 -4.53 6.42 -10.99
C ASN A 23 -4.99 6.34 -12.45
N GLN A 24 -5.53 5.19 -12.88
CA GLN A 24 -6.06 5.00 -14.24
C GLN A 24 -7.26 5.89 -14.54
N ILE A 25 -8.15 6.09 -13.56
CA ILE A 25 -9.34 6.95 -13.73
C ILE A 25 -9.04 8.44 -13.49
N GLY A 26 -7.79 8.81 -13.20
CA GLY A 26 -7.41 10.20 -12.93
C GLY A 26 -7.91 10.72 -11.59
N ALA A 27 -8.07 9.85 -10.58
CA ALA A 27 -8.54 10.18 -9.24
C ALA A 27 -7.46 10.00 -8.16
N PHE A 28 -6.21 9.68 -8.53
CA PHE A 28 -5.14 9.46 -7.55
C PHE A 28 -4.49 10.80 -7.13
N PRO A 29 -4.61 11.21 -5.86
CA PRO A 29 -4.16 12.53 -5.43
C PRO A 29 -2.64 12.64 -5.58
N THR A 30 -2.21 13.58 -6.41
CA THR A 30 -0.80 13.75 -6.73
C THR A 30 -0.38 15.21 -6.57
N ARG A 31 0.74 15.43 -5.86
CA ARG A 31 1.32 16.76 -5.63
C ARG A 31 0.31 17.75 -5.04
N ASN A 32 -0.18 17.48 -3.84
CA ASN A 32 -1.23 18.27 -3.19
C ASN A 32 -2.48 18.48 -4.07
N PHE A 33 -3.02 17.39 -4.62
CA PHE A 33 -4.18 17.39 -5.54
C PHE A 33 -4.01 18.24 -6.81
N TRP A 34 -2.79 18.60 -7.21
CA TRP A 34 -2.55 19.31 -8.47
C TRP A 34 -3.04 18.48 -9.67
N THR A 35 -2.79 17.18 -9.64
CA THR A 35 -3.18 16.24 -10.70
C THR A 35 -3.69 14.94 -10.09
N GLY A 36 -4.50 14.21 -10.87
CA GLY A 36 -5.06 12.91 -10.52
C GLY A 36 -4.20 11.72 -10.98
N TYR A 37 -2.98 11.98 -11.45
CA TYR A 37 -2.08 10.98 -12.03
C TYR A 37 -0.66 11.12 -11.49
N PHE A 38 -0.12 10.02 -10.98
CA PHE A 38 1.27 9.88 -10.57
C PHE A 38 1.99 8.86 -11.45
N GLU A 39 3.04 9.31 -12.14
CA GLU A 39 3.81 8.46 -13.05
C GLU A 39 4.44 7.26 -12.33
N ALA A 40 4.95 7.46 -11.11
CA ALA A 40 5.57 6.41 -10.31
C ALA A 40 4.59 5.58 -9.44
N HIS A 41 3.27 5.65 -9.69
CA HIS A 41 2.27 4.89 -8.90
C HIS A 41 2.56 3.39 -8.81
N LYS A 42 3.14 2.78 -9.86
CA LYS A 42 3.55 1.36 -9.88
C LYS A 42 4.60 1.00 -8.83
N ASN A 43 5.36 1.98 -8.34
CA ASN A 43 6.33 1.78 -7.28
C ASN A 43 5.73 1.90 -5.88
N ILE A 44 4.46 2.28 -5.76
CA ILE A 44 3.76 2.44 -4.48
C ILE A 44 2.40 1.72 -4.45
N ASN A 45 2.08 0.91 -5.45
CA ASN A 45 0.81 0.19 -5.54
C ASN A 45 0.79 -1.11 -4.68
N GLY A 46 -0.35 -1.79 -4.65
CA GLY A 46 -0.51 -3.06 -3.93
C GLY A 46 0.51 -4.13 -4.32
N GLN A 47 0.88 -4.20 -5.60
CA GLN A 47 1.85 -5.17 -6.10
C GLN A 47 3.27 -4.87 -5.60
N ALA A 48 3.67 -3.59 -5.57
CA ALA A 48 4.91 -3.12 -4.97
C ALA A 48 4.97 -3.47 -3.47
N LEU A 49 3.89 -3.23 -2.73
CA LEU A 49 3.76 -3.59 -1.32
C LEU A 49 3.94 -5.10 -1.12
N SER A 50 3.17 -5.89 -1.87
CA SER A 50 3.17 -7.36 -1.81
C SER A 50 4.53 -7.97 -2.12
N ASN A 51 5.28 -7.41 -3.06
CA ASN A 51 6.55 -7.97 -3.53
C ASN A 51 7.76 -7.54 -2.72
N ARG A 52 7.73 -6.37 -2.08
CA ARG A 52 8.94 -5.75 -1.49
C ARG A 52 8.94 -5.68 0.03
N ILE A 53 7.80 -5.36 0.65
CA ILE A 53 7.78 -5.04 2.09
C ILE A 53 6.83 -5.93 2.90
N LYS A 54 5.90 -6.65 2.25
CA LYS A 54 4.94 -7.53 2.94
C LYS A 54 5.64 -8.72 3.59
N VAL A 55 5.41 -8.89 4.88
CA VAL A 55 5.82 -10.08 5.64
C VAL A 55 4.68 -11.09 5.72
N LEU A 56 3.47 -10.64 6.05
CA LEU A 56 2.28 -11.49 6.16
C LEU A 56 0.98 -10.69 6.02
N ASP A 57 -0.11 -11.40 5.75
CA ASP A 57 -1.46 -10.84 5.83
C ASP A 57 -1.94 -10.81 7.28
N LYS A 58 -2.49 -9.68 7.73
CA LYS A 58 -3.06 -9.50 9.07
C LYS A 58 -4.59 -9.41 8.98
N GLY A 59 -5.27 -10.21 9.78
CA GLY A 59 -6.71 -10.13 9.98
C GLY A 59 -7.06 -9.39 11.27
N CYS A 60 -8.17 -8.66 11.25
CA CYS A 60 -8.82 -8.17 12.46
C CYS A 60 -9.38 -9.34 13.28
N PHE A 61 -9.75 -9.08 14.54
CA PHE A 61 -10.33 -10.08 15.42
C PHE A 61 -11.56 -10.77 14.80
N GLY A 62 -11.48 -12.09 14.61
CA GLY A 62 -12.56 -12.90 14.02
C GLY A 62 -12.78 -12.70 12.52
N CYS A 63 -11.99 -11.87 11.83
CA CYS A 63 -12.20 -11.57 10.42
C CYS A 63 -11.62 -12.68 9.51
N PRO A 64 -12.44 -13.31 8.63
CA PRO A 64 -11.94 -14.30 7.68
C PRO A 64 -11.26 -13.69 6.45
N ILE A 65 -11.27 -12.36 6.32
CA ILE A 65 -10.73 -11.60 5.17
C ILE A 65 -9.58 -10.70 5.67
N PRO A 66 -8.34 -11.20 5.74
CA PRO A 66 -7.21 -10.44 6.25
C PRO A 66 -6.71 -9.44 5.19
N CYS A 67 -7.39 -8.29 5.07
CA CYS A 67 -7.02 -7.24 4.14
C CYS A 67 -5.75 -6.50 4.59
N GLY A 68 -5.54 -6.38 5.91
CA GLY A 68 -4.37 -5.73 6.48
C GLY A 68 -3.07 -6.41 6.06
N LYS A 69 -2.01 -5.61 5.93
CA LYS A 69 -0.68 -6.07 5.51
C LYS A 69 0.30 -5.77 6.61
N TYR A 70 0.99 -6.77 7.13
CA TYR A 70 2.09 -6.53 8.05
C TYR A 70 3.38 -6.41 7.25
N SER A 71 3.98 -5.23 7.30
CA SER A 71 5.13 -4.86 6.46
C SER A 71 6.36 -4.59 7.31
N LYS A 72 7.53 -4.91 6.77
CA LYS A 72 8.82 -4.59 7.36
C LYS A 72 9.60 -3.71 6.39
N VAL A 73 10.14 -2.61 6.90
CA VAL A 73 10.86 -1.61 6.09
C VAL A 73 12.20 -1.31 6.74
N GLU A 74 13.23 -1.19 5.91
CA GLU A 74 14.55 -0.71 6.30
C GLU A 74 14.78 0.67 5.68
N MET A 75 14.98 1.69 6.50
CA MET A 75 15.21 3.07 6.06
C MET A 75 16.15 3.78 7.03
N ASP A 76 17.16 4.48 6.50
CA ASP A 76 18.17 5.20 7.28
C ASP A 76 18.82 4.37 8.41
N GLY A 77 19.08 3.08 8.13
CA GLY A 77 19.68 2.15 9.10
C GLY A 77 18.72 1.66 10.20
N LYS A 78 17.44 2.02 10.14
CA LYS A 78 16.39 1.55 11.05
C LYS A 78 15.50 0.52 10.37
N SER A 79 15.26 -0.59 11.06
CA SER A 79 14.25 -1.57 10.68
C SER A 79 12.97 -1.31 11.48
N VAL A 80 11.86 -1.02 10.80
CA VAL A 80 10.56 -0.78 11.41
C VAL A 80 9.52 -1.80 10.92
N ASN A 81 8.58 -2.15 11.79
CA ASN A 81 7.42 -2.94 11.40
C ASN A 81 6.18 -2.04 11.43
N VAL A 82 5.35 -2.12 10.40
CA VAL A 82 4.18 -1.28 10.23
C VAL A 82 3.04 -2.07 9.64
N GLU A 83 1.82 -1.76 10.04
CA GLU A 83 0.62 -2.26 9.38
C GLU A 83 0.24 -1.35 8.21
N GLY A 84 -0.07 -1.95 7.06
CA GLY A 84 -0.27 -1.27 5.80
C GLY A 84 1.05 -1.09 5.02
N PRO A 85 1.20 -0.02 4.23
CA PRO A 85 0.25 1.08 4.09
C PRO A 85 -1.03 0.67 3.35
N GLU A 86 -2.19 1.16 3.83
CA GLU A 86 -3.47 1.05 3.13
C GLU A 86 -3.54 2.07 1.96
N TYR A 87 -4.56 1.99 1.11
CA TYR A 87 -4.73 2.89 -0.03
C TYR A 87 -4.65 4.36 0.34
N GLU A 88 -5.37 4.79 1.37
CA GLU A 88 -5.40 6.19 1.80
C GLU A 88 -4.02 6.68 2.24
N SER A 89 -3.25 5.83 2.94
CA SER A 89 -1.87 6.13 3.31
C SER A 89 -0.97 6.23 2.08
N ILE A 90 -1.11 5.33 1.10
CA ILE A 90 -0.39 5.39 -0.18
C ILE A 90 -0.74 6.66 -0.96
N ALA A 91 -2.01 7.02 -1.00
CA ALA A 91 -2.50 8.19 -1.71
C ALA A 91 -1.97 9.49 -1.09
N LEU A 92 -2.13 9.65 0.23
CA LEU A 92 -1.82 10.91 0.92
C LEU A 92 -0.36 11.06 1.35
N LEU A 93 0.35 9.97 1.65
CA LEU A 93 1.78 10.02 1.98
C LEU A 93 2.66 9.72 0.76
N GLY A 94 2.15 8.97 -0.22
CA GLY A 94 2.84 8.68 -1.47
C GLY A 94 2.58 9.71 -2.54
N GLY A 95 1.50 9.52 -3.31
CA GLY A 95 1.19 10.36 -4.47
C GLY A 95 1.13 11.85 -4.14
N ASN A 96 0.45 12.20 -3.05
CA ASN A 96 0.24 13.59 -2.67
C ASN A 96 1.55 14.32 -2.29
N LEU A 97 2.54 13.59 -1.74
CA LEU A 97 3.87 14.09 -1.37
C LEU A 97 4.95 13.76 -2.42
N MET A 98 4.57 13.08 -3.50
CA MET A 98 5.47 12.56 -4.54
C MET A 98 6.57 11.63 -4.02
N LEU A 99 6.26 10.77 -3.04
CA LEU A 99 7.16 9.66 -2.68
C LEU A 99 7.04 8.54 -3.70
N ASP A 100 8.16 8.13 -4.28
CA ASP A 100 8.27 7.26 -5.44
C ASP A 100 8.61 5.80 -5.10
N SER A 101 8.59 5.43 -3.82
CA SER A 101 8.95 4.08 -3.35
C SER A 101 8.05 3.68 -2.18
N ILE A 102 7.54 2.45 -2.20
CA ILE A 102 6.65 1.93 -1.15
C ILE A 102 7.31 1.93 0.23
N GLU A 103 8.63 1.78 0.30
CA GLU A 103 9.43 1.79 1.52
C GLU A 103 9.34 3.16 2.21
N LYS A 104 9.54 4.26 1.46
CA LYS A 104 9.37 5.63 1.99
C LYS A 104 7.94 5.89 2.46
N VAL A 105 6.93 5.43 1.71
CA VAL A 105 5.51 5.58 2.08
C VAL A 105 5.20 4.81 3.36
N ALA A 106 5.65 3.56 3.45
CA ALA A 106 5.45 2.72 4.60
C ALA A 106 6.20 3.22 5.85
N TYR A 107 7.40 3.77 5.68
CA TYR A 107 8.13 4.45 6.75
C TYR A 107 7.39 5.72 7.22
N ALA A 108 6.85 6.52 6.29
CA ALA A 108 6.02 7.68 6.63
C ALA A 108 4.73 7.29 7.37
N ASN A 109 4.13 6.13 7.05
CA ASN A 109 2.96 5.60 7.74
C ASN A 109 3.28 5.04 9.14
N TYR A 110 4.54 4.72 9.41
CA TYR A 110 5.00 4.26 10.72
C TYR A 110 5.19 5.41 11.73
N VAL A 111 5.65 6.56 11.26
CA VAL A 111 5.91 7.77 12.07
C VAL A 111 4.61 8.40 12.54
#